data_AF-A0A2B7IGH8-F1
#
_entry.id   AF-A0A2B7IGH8-F1
#
_cell.length_a   1.000
_cell.length_b   1.000
_cell.length_c   1.000
_cell.angle_alpha   90.00
_cell.angle_beta   90.00
_cell.angle_gamma   90.00
#
_symmetry.space_group_name_H-M   'P 1'
#
loop_
_entity.id
_entity.type
_entity.pdbx_description
1 polymer ?
#
loop_
_entity_poly.entity_id
_entity_poly.type
_entity_poly.pdbx_seq_one_letter_code
_entity_poly.pdbx_strand_id
1 'polypeptide(L)'
;MGYTFTIPLLIVNFIVYVPGALAFVLASRRPVAGAVATTVAGPLIAIAFLKLHLLGAWVPVWGPWNEPFTVLGVDTLSWAILWITAVVGIVVGLVGAYLLGRSGAERAGAGTASS
;
A
#
# COMPACT_ATOMS: atom_id res chain seq x y z
N MET A 1 15.18 6.22 -26.16
CA MET A 1 15.70 5.00 -25.51
C MET A 1 14.69 4.61 -24.46
N GLY A 2 14.05 3.45 -24.58
CA GLY A 2 12.95 3.04 -23.69
C GLY A 2 13.49 2.36 -22.44
N TYR A 3 12.96 2.75 -21.28
CA TYR A 3 13.25 2.09 -20.02
C TYR A 3 12.47 0.77 -19.94
N THR A 4 13.19 -0.34 -19.96
CA THR A 4 12.64 -1.69 -19.79
C THR A 4 12.86 -2.18 -18.36
N PHE A 5 11.84 -2.81 -17.78
CA PHE A 5 11.93 -3.42 -16.46
C PHE A 5 13.01 -4.50 -16.44
N THR A 6 14.08 -4.30 -15.68
CA THR A 6 15.12 -5.30 -15.47
C THR A 6 14.73 -6.24 -14.32
N ILE A 7 15.26 -7.47 -14.30
CA ILE A 7 15.02 -8.41 -13.19
C ILE A 7 15.32 -7.78 -11.81
N PRO A 8 16.41 -7.00 -11.62
CA PRO A 8 16.63 -6.26 -10.38
C PRO A 8 15.49 -5.31 -9.99
N LEU A 9 14.91 -4.59 -10.96
CA LEU A 9 13.77 -3.69 -10.72
C LEU A 9 12.51 -4.46 -10.31
N LEU A 10 12.28 -5.63 -10.88
CA LEU A 10 11.21 -6.54 -10.47
C LEU A 10 11.36 -6.97 -9.00
N ILE A 11 12.59 -7.30 -8.57
CA ILE A 11 12.88 -7.71 -7.18
C ILE A 11 12.62 -6.56 -6.21
N VAL A 12 13.10 -5.34 -6.52
CA VAL A 12 12.85 -4.17 -5.66
C VAL A 12 11.35 -3.88 -5.57
N ASN A 13 10.62 -3.99 -6.68
CA ASN A 13 9.17 -3.85 -6.71
C ASN A 13 8.49 -4.91 -5.82
N PHE A 14 8.95 -6.16 -5.83
CA PHE A 14 8.45 -7.19 -4.91
C PHE A 14 8.70 -6.87 -3.42
N ILE A 15 9.88 -6.32 -3.09
CA ILE A 15 10.28 -6.02 -1.71
C ILE A 15 9.43 -4.90 -1.09
N VAL A 16 9.00 -3.90 -1.86
CA VAL A 16 8.13 -2.82 -1.35
C VAL A 16 6.72 -3.30 -0.98
N TYR A 17 6.28 -4.49 -1.40
CA TYR A 17 5.03 -5.10 -0.93
C TYR A 17 5.17 -5.87 0.38
N VAL A 18 6.40 -6.20 0.80
CA VAL A 18 6.67 -6.96 2.04
C VAL A 18 6.11 -6.26 3.28
N PRO A 19 6.26 -4.92 3.46
CA PRO A 19 5.63 -4.21 4.58
C PRO A 19 4.10 -4.27 4.57
N GLY A 20 3.47 -4.17 3.39
CA GLY A 20 2.01 -4.26 3.25
C GLY A 20 1.48 -5.66 3.57
N ALA A 21 2.15 -6.69 3.08
CA ALA A 21 1.84 -8.08 3.40
C ALA A 21 2.07 -8.39 4.89
N LEU A 22 3.16 -7.90 5.48
CA LEU A 22 3.43 -8.03 6.92
C LEU A 22 2.38 -7.32 7.76
N ALA A 23 1.94 -6.12 7.37
CA ALA A 23 0.88 -5.39 8.06
C ALA A 23 -0.45 -6.17 8.03
N PHE A 24 -0.78 -6.80 6.90
CA PHE A 24 -1.94 -7.68 6.77
C PHE A 24 -1.83 -8.92 7.66
N VAL A 25 -0.65 -9.57 7.69
CA VAL A 25 -0.38 -10.74 8.55
C VAL A 25 -0.37 -10.37 10.05
N LEU A 26 0.11 -9.18 10.42
CA LEU A 26 0.05 -8.70 11.80
C LEU A 26 -1.37 -8.38 12.25
N ALA A 27 -2.23 -7.87 11.35
CA ALA A 27 -3.65 -7.72 11.61
C ALA A 27 -4.35 -9.04 11.95
N SER A 28 -3.81 -10.17 11.47
CA SER A 28 -4.30 -11.50 11.84
C SER A 28 -3.96 -11.91 13.28
N ARG A 29 -2.95 -11.30 13.92
CA ARG A 29 -2.45 -11.69 15.26
C ARG A 29 -2.83 -10.71 16.38
N ARG A 30 -3.04 -9.43 16.07
CA ARG A 30 -3.55 -8.41 17.02
C ARG A 30 -4.66 -7.61 16.35
N PRO A 31 -5.92 -8.03 16.49
CA PRO A 31 -7.01 -7.65 15.57
C PRO A 31 -7.28 -6.15 15.53
N VAL A 32 -7.19 -5.45 16.66
CA VAL A 32 -7.47 -4.00 16.69
C VAL A 32 -6.27 -3.17 16.24
N ALA A 33 -5.09 -3.39 16.82
CA ALA A 33 -3.90 -2.62 16.46
C ALA A 33 -3.47 -2.84 15.00
N GLY A 34 -3.59 -4.07 14.51
CA GLY A 34 -3.30 -4.36 13.13
C GLY A 34 -4.36 -3.82 12.17
N ALA A 35 -5.65 -3.80 12.52
CA ALA A 35 -6.65 -3.17 11.68
C ALA A 35 -6.46 -1.63 11.58
N VAL A 36 -6.03 -0.96 12.66
CA VAL A 36 -5.61 0.47 12.59
C VAL A 36 -4.41 0.64 11.68
N ALA A 37 -3.37 -0.18 11.86
CA ALA A 37 -2.18 -0.12 11.03
C ALA A 37 -2.50 -0.35 9.55
N THR A 38 -3.35 -1.32 9.22
CA THR A 38 -3.77 -1.64 7.84
C THR A 38 -4.60 -0.52 7.21
N THR A 39 -5.52 0.09 7.98
CA THR A 39 -6.37 1.20 7.53
C THR A 39 -5.54 2.39 7.04
N VAL A 40 -4.44 2.66 7.74
CA VAL A 40 -3.61 3.84 7.48
C VAL A 40 -2.47 3.51 6.51
N ALA A 41 -1.82 2.35 6.67
CA ALA A 41 -0.66 1.97 5.88
C ALA A 41 -1.00 1.71 4.40
N GLY A 42 -2.12 1.05 4.11
CA GLY A 42 -2.51 0.74 2.73
C GLY A 42 -2.64 2.01 1.85
N PRO A 43 -3.48 2.98 2.24
CA PRO A 43 -3.62 4.24 1.52
C PRO A 43 -2.34 5.08 1.50
N LEU A 44 -1.59 5.12 2.60
CA LEU A 44 -0.30 5.85 2.62
C LEU A 44 0.70 5.27 1.63
N ILE A 45 0.83 3.94 1.57
CA ILE A 45 1.70 3.27 0.61
C ILE A 45 1.23 3.56 -0.81
N ALA A 46 -0.06 3.48 -1.10
CA ALA A 46 -0.62 3.81 -2.41
C ALA A 46 -0.30 5.25 -2.82
N ILE A 47 -0.54 6.22 -1.93
CA ILE A 47 -0.27 7.64 -2.20
C ILE A 47 1.22 7.90 -2.38
N ALA A 48 2.08 7.33 -1.52
CA ALA A 48 3.52 7.49 -1.63
C ALA A 48 4.06 6.89 -2.93
N PHE A 49 3.54 5.72 -3.33
CA PHE A 49 3.93 5.04 -4.56
C PHE A 49 3.46 5.82 -5.80
N LEU A 50 2.22 6.33 -5.80
CA LEU A 50 1.72 7.22 -6.85
C LEU A 50 2.55 8.51 -6.94
N LYS A 51 2.81 9.14 -5.79
CA LYS A 51 3.61 10.37 -5.73
C LYS A 51 4.99 10.15 -6.33
N LEU A 52 5.69 9.09 -5.93
CA LEU A 52 7.04 8.82 -6.40
C LEU A 52 7.08 8.65 -7.92
N HIS A 53 6.18 7.86 -8.48
CA HIS A 53 6.25 7.49 -9.89
C HIS A 53 5.56 8.47 -10.84
N LEU A 54 4.62 9.30 -10.35
CA LEU A 54 3.97 10.34 -11.16
C LEU A 54 4.70 11.68 -11.08
N LEU A 55 5.27 12.01 -9.91
CA LEU A 55 5.83 13.34 -9.63
C LEU A 55 7.33 13.33 -9.32
N GLY A 56 7.95 12.15 -9.26
CA GLY A 56 9.36 12.00 -8.91
C GLY A 56 9.63 12.04 -7.40
N ALA A 57 10.87 11.73 -7.03
CA ALA A 57 11.32 11.74 -5.64
C ALA A 57 11.60 13.17 -5.15
N TRP A 58 11.28 13.44 -3.89
CA TRP A 58 11.77 14.68 -3.24
C TRP A 58 13.20 14.52 -2.75
N VAL A 59 13.55 13.32 -2.29
CA VAL A 59 14.88 12.98 -1.80
C VAL A 59 15.45 11.95 -2.78
N PRO A 60 16.57 12.23 -3.47
CA PRO A 60 17.02 11.46 -4.63
C PRO A 60 17.76 10.15 -4.26
N VAL A 61 17.19 9.34 -3.36
CA VAL A 61 17.81 8.09 -2.86
C VAL A 61 17.37 6.84 -3.63
N TRP A 62 16.49 6.99 -4.62
CA TRP A 62 15.83 5.86 -5.30
C TRP A 62 16.43 5.55 -6.69
N GLY A 63 17.59 6.13 -7.00
CA GLY A 63 18.28 5.91 -8.27
C GLY A 63 17.42 6.35 -9.47
N PRO A 64 17.16 5.49 -10.47
CA PRO A 64 16.33 5.85 -11.62
C PRO A 64 14.92 6.34 -11.26
N TRP A 65 14.34 5.85 -10.16
CA TRP A 65 12.99 6.24 -9.72
C TRP A 65 12.92 7.63 -9.06
N ASN A 66 14.03 8.36 -9.05
CA ASN A 66 14.00 9.77 -8.70
C ASN A 66 13.21 10.58 -9.73
N GLU A 67 13.21 10.13 -10.99
CA GLU A 67 12.44 10.74 -12.08
C GLU A 67 11.06 10.10 -12.23
N PRO A 68 10.04 10.87 -12.67
CA PRO A 68 8.71 10.32 -12.92
C PRO A 68 8.70 9.39 -14.13
N PHE A 69 7.73 8.48 -14.17
CA PHE A 69 7.55 7.49 -15.24
C PHE A 69 7.42 8.09 -16.64
N THR A 70 6.85 9.29 -16.74
CA THR A 70 6.75 10.04 -18.00
C THR A 70 8.12 10.44 -18.55
N VAL A 71 9.06 10.81 -17.67
CA VAL A 71 10.44 11.16 -18.03
C VAL A 71 11.25 9.90 -18.32
N LEU A 72 11.06 8.84 -17.52
CA LEU A 72 11.74 7.56 -17.72
C LEU A 72 11.27 6.82 -18.99
N GLY A 73 10.11 7.16 -19.56
CA GLY A 73 9.59 6.51 -20.75
C GLY A 73 9.33 5.01 -20.52
N VAL A 74 8.70 4.69 -19.39
CA VAL A 74 8.44 3.31 -18.95
C VAL A 74 7.38 2.61 -19.82
N ASP A 75 7.42 1.28 -19.85
CA ASP A 75 6.49 0.45 -20.61
C ASP A 75 5.08 0.34 -20.01
N THR A 76 4.14 -0.22 -20.78
CA THR A 76 2.74 -0.44 -20.36
C THR A 76 2.63 -1.30 -19.10
N LEU A 77 3.53 -2.26 -18.90
CA LEU A 77 3.53 -3.12 -17.71
C LEU A 77 3.83 -2.30 -16.44
N SER A 78 4.76 -1.37 -16.52
CA SER A 78 5.10 -0.45 -15.43
C SER A 78 3.89 0.39 -15.01
N TRP A 79 3.15 0.90 -15.99
CA TRP A 79 1.89 1.62 -15.74
C TRP A 79 0.83 0.72 -15.11
N ALA A 80 0.71 -0.54 -15.57
CA ALA A 80 -0.22 -1.49 -14.98
C ALA A 80 0.11 -1.80 -13.52
N ILE A 81 1.39 -1.97 -13.18
CA ILE A 81 1.82 -2.18 -11.79
C ILE A 81 1.47 -0.96 -10.92
N LEU A 82 1.73 0.26 -11.40
CA LEU A 82 1.37 1.49 -10.70
C LEU A 82 -0.12 1.51 -10.32
N TRP A 83 -1.00 1.17 -11.28
CA TRP A 83 -2.43 1.09 -11.07
C TRP A 83 -2.83 0.02 -10.05
N ILE A 84 -2.32 -1.21 -10.22
CA ILE A 84 -2.66 -2.33 -9.33
C ILE A 84 -2.25 -2.01 -7.89
N THR A 85 -1.06 -1.47 -7.68
CA THR A 85 -0.55 -1.11 -6.35
C THR A 85 -1.40 -0.06 -5.68
N ALA A 86 -1.80 0.97 -6.42
CA ALA A 86 -2.67 2.02 -5.90
C ALA A 86 -4.03 1.43 -5.48
N VAL A 87 -4.66 0.63 -6.34
CA VAL A 87 -5.96 0.01 -6.06
C VAL A 87 -5.88 -0.93 -4.86
N VAL A 88 -4.89 -1.82 -4.83
CA VAL A 88 -4.70 -2.78 -3.73
C VAL A 88 -4.47 -2.05 -2.41
N GLY A 89 -3.63 -1.01 -2.38
CA GLY A 89 -3.38 -0.24 -1.15
C GLY A 89 -4.65 0.41 -0.60
N ILE A 90 -5.49 0.98 -1.46
CA ILE A 90 -6.78 1.56 -1.06
C ILE A 90 -7.76 0.48 -0.57
N VAL A 91 -7.91 -0.62 -1.31
CA VAL A 91 -8.80 -1.73 -0.92
C VAL A 91 -8.39 -2.31 0.43
N VAL A 92 -7.10 -2.53 0.66
CA VAL A 92 -6.57 -3.01 1.93
C VAL A 92 -6.88 -2.02 3.06
N GLY A 93 -6.75 -0.71 2.81
CA GLY A 93 -7.17 0.33 3.76
C GLY A 93 -8.65 0.27 4.11
N LEU A 94 -9.52 0.12 3.11
CA LEU A 94 -10.97 -0.01 3.29
C LEU A 94 -11.34 -1.27 4.09
N VAL A 95 -10.69 -2.39 3.80
CA VAL A 95 -10.87 -3.64 4.56
C VAL A 95 -10.46 -3.45 6.02
N GLY A 96 -9.34 -2.76 6.28
CA GLY A 96 -8.92 -2.39 7.63
C GLY A 96 -9.99 -1.57 8.36
N ALA A 97 -10.54 -0.55 7.70
CA ALA A 97 -11.57 0.32 8.27
C ALA A 97 -12.86 -0.45 8.58
N TYR A 98 -13.28 -1.34 7.67
CA TYR A 98 -14.43 -2.21 7.87
C TYR A 98 -14.26 -3.13 9.08
N LEU A 99 -13.10 -3.78 9.22
CA LEU A 99 -12.81 -4.65 10.34
C LEU A 99 -12.76 -3.90 11.68
N LEU A 100 -12.28 -2.65 11.69
CA LEU A 100 -12.36 -1.78 12.86
C LEU A 100 -13.79 -1.45 13.25
N GLY A 101 -14.62 -1.04 12.29
CA GLY A 101 -16.03 -0.71 12.51
C GLY A 101 -16.79 -1.91 13.09
N ARG A 102 -16.60 -3.10 12.52
CA ARG A 102 -17.22 -4.34 13.00
C ARG A 102 -16.81 -4.67 14.45
N SER A 103 -15.50 -4.58 14.74
CA SER A 103 -14.98 -4.86 16.09
C SER A 103 -15.47 -3.86 17.14
N GLY A 104 -15.67 -2.60 16.75
CA GLY A 104 -16.26 -1.57 17.61
C GLY A 104 -17.73 -1.82 17.90
N ALA A 105 -18.52 -2.17 16.87
CA ALA A 105 -19.94 -2.48 17.01
C ALA A 105 -20.19 -3.71 17.92
N GLU A 106 -19.39 -4.77 17.77
CA GLU A 106 -19.47 -5.97 18.63
C GLU A 106 -19.23 -5.65 20.11
N ARG A 107 -18.29 -4.75 20.41
CA ARG A 107 -18.02 -4.31 21.79
C ARG A 107 -19.14 -3.45 22.38
N ALA A 108 -19.73 -2.57 21.58
CA ALA A 108 -20.84 -1.72 22.00
C ALA A 108 -22.10 -2.55 22.31
N GLY A 109 -22.42 -3.54 21.46
CA GLY A 109 -23.56 -4.43 21.67
C GLY A 109 -23.39 -5.38 22.86
N ALA A 110 -22.16 -5.83 23.15
CA ALA A 110 -21.87 -6.63 24.33
C ALA A 110 -22.06 -5.83 25.64
N GLY A 111 -21.71 -4.54 25.65
CA GLY A 111 -21.89 -3.66 26.81
C GLY A 111 -23.36 -3.40 27.16
N THR A 112 -24.23 -3.31 26.16
CA THR A 112 -25.68 -3.12 26.36
C THR A 112 -26.42 -4.39 26.78
N ALA A 113 -25.87 -5.57 26.53
CA ALA A 113 -26.47 -6.84 26.96
C ALA A 113 -26.10 -7.22 28.41
N SER A 114 -25.08 -6.57 28.98
CA SER A 114 -24.60 -6.79 30.35
C SER A 114 -25.10 -5.77 31.39
N SER A 115 -25.91 -4.80 30.98
CA SER A 115 -26.50 -3.74 31.82
C SER A 115 -28.00 -3.93 31.98
#